data_AF-A0A9Y2P915-F1
#
_entry.id   AF-A0A9Y2P915-F1
#
_cell.length_a   1.000
_cell.length_b   1.000
_cell.length_c   1.000
_cell.angle_alpha   90.00
_cell.angle_beta   90.00
_cell.angle_gamma   90.00
#
_symmetry.space_group_name_H-M   'P 1'
#
loop_
_entity.id
_entity.type
_entity.pdbx_description
1 polymer ?
#
loop_
_entity_poly.entity_id
_entity_poly.type
_entity_poly.pdbx_seq_one_letter_code
_entity_poly.pdbx_strand_id
1 'polypeptide(L)'
;MNLEKLSKRVKQELEVALSADLPATEREAIFEIVQRAMLDASSRTHREMKETAVVCCGPEADLAHKIQEQMDKKRAMLIANLSAMR
;
A
#
# COMPACT_ATOMS: atom_id res chain seq x y z
N MET A 1 3.64 -1.92 -8.80
CA MET A 1 4.96 -2.45 -9.21
C MET A 1 4.93 -3.97 -9.07
N ASN A 2 5.32 -4.75 -10.09
CA ASN A 2 5.27 -6.22 -10.00
C ASN A 2 6.64 -6.74 -9.54
N LEU A 3 6.71 -7.23 -8.29
CA LEU A 3 7.93 -7.75 -7.65
C LEU A 3 8.55 -8.92 -8.43
N GLU A 4 7.73 -9.74 -9.08
CA GLU A 4 8.20 -10.87 -9.88
C GLU A 4 8.97 -10.40 -11.12
N LYS A 5 8.44 -9.37 -11.81
CA LYS A 5 9.14 -8.76 -12.96
C LYS A 5 10.46 -8.11 -12.53
N LEU A 6 10.47 -7.46 -11.37
CA LEU A 6 11.66 -6.81 -10.83
C LEU A 6 12.71 -7.84 -10.41
N SER A 7 12.30 -8.90 -9.71
CA SER A 7 13.19 -10.00 -9.30
C SER A 7 13.82 -10.71 -10.49
N LYS A 8 13.06 -10.96 -11.57
CA LYS A 8 13.60 -11.51 -12.82
C LYS A 8 14.64 -10.59 -13.47
N ARG A 9 14.38 -9.28 -13.51
CA ARG A 9 15.33 -8.30 -14.06
C ARG A 9 16.63 -8.25 -13.24
N VAL A 10 16.50 -8.16 -11.92
CA VAL A 10 17.65 -8.14 -11.00
C VAL A 10 18.48 -9.42 -11.13
N LYS A 11 17.84 -10.59 -11.33
CA LYS A 11 18.54 -11.84 -11.60
C LYS A 11 19.45 -11.73 -12.84
N GLN A 12 18.90 -11.23 -13.94
CA GLN A 12 19.64 -11.08 -15.20
C GLN A 12 20.80 -10.09 -15.06
N GLU A 13 20.58 -8.96 -14.37
CA GLU A 13 21.63 -7.98 -14.09
C GLU A 13 22.75 -8.57 -13.22
N LEU A 14 22.41 -9.39 -12.21
CA LEU A 14 23.37 -10.11 -11.37
C LEU A 14 24.15 -11.17 -12.15
N GLU A 15 23.51 -11.90 -13.05
CA GLU A 15 24.17 -12.89 -13.91
C GLU A 15 25.21 -12.24 -14.82
N VAL A 16 24.94 -11.02 -15.32
CA VAL A 16 25.90 -10.23 -16.13
C VAL A 16 27.01 -9.63 -15.27
N ALA A 17 26.71 -9.17 -14.05
CA ALA A 17 27.67 -8.48 -13.19
C ALA A 17 28.63 -9.41 -12.44
N LEU A 18 28.21 -10.64 -12.12
CA LEU A 18 29.03 -11.61 -11.37
C LEU A 18 30.04 -12.31 -12.30
N SER A 19 31.32 -12.27 -11.93
CA SER A 19 32.44 -12.89 -12.66
C SER A 19 32.20 -14.37 -12.96
N ALA A 20 32.43 -14.83 -14.19
CA ALA A 20 32.16 -16.20 -14.67
C ALA A 20 32.73 -17.33 -13.77
N ASP A 21 33.83 -17.07 -13.07
CA ASP A 21 34.50 -18.02 -12.18
C ASP A 21 33.77 -18.29 -10.86
N LEU A 22 32.70 -17.54 -10.54
CA LEU A 22 31.93 -17.76 -9.32
C LEU A 22 31.11 -19.06 -9.43
N PRO A 23 31.24 -19.99 -8.46
CA PRO A 23 30.45 -21.22 -8.42
C PRO A 23 28.94 -20.93 -8.45
N ALA A 24 28.19 -21.78 -9.15
CA ALA A 24 26.74 -21.62 -9.29
C ALA A 24 26.01 -21.54 -7.93
N THR A 25 26.50 -22.28 -6.94
CA THR A 25 25.97 -22.30 -5.57
C THR A 25 26.12 -20.96 -4.86
N GLU A 26 27.25 -20.29 -5.03
CA GLU A 26 27.50 -18.96 -4.43
C GLU A 26 26.67 -17.88 -5.12
N ARG A 27 26.52 -17.97 -6.46
CA ARG A 27 25.62 -17.06 -7.19
C ARG A 27 24.18 -17.18 -6.73
N GLU A 28 23.71 -18.40 -6.57
CA GLU A 28 22.33 -18.66 -6.15
C GLU A 28 22.08 -18.15 -4.73
N ALA A 29 23.05 -18.34 -3.82
CA ALA A 29 23.00 -17.77 -2.48
C ALA A 29 22.95 -16.23 -2.49
N ILE A 30 23.76 -15.56 -3.33
CA ILE A 30 23.72 -14.11 -3.49
C ILE A 30 22.34 -13.67 -4.01
N PHE A 31 21.81 -14.36 -5.02
CA PHE A 31 20.50 -14.05 -5.56
C PHE A 31 19.39 -14.18 -4.51
N GLU A 32 19.40 -15.25 -3.71
CA GLU A 32 18.43 -15.44 -2.63
C GLU A 32 18.50 -14.32 -1.58
N ILE A 33 19.71 -13.89 -1.20
CA ILE A 33 19.90 -12.79 -0.23
C ILE A 33 19.28 -11.50 -0.78
N VAL A 34 19.58 -11.18 -2.04
CA VAL A 34 19.05 -9.97 -2.70
C VAL A 34 17.52 -10.06 -2.84
N GLN A 35 16.99 -11.21 -3.24
CA GLN A 35 15.55 -11.42 -3.37
C GLN A 35 14.84 -11.25 -2.02
N ARG A 36 15.41 -11.80 -0.94
CA ARG A 36 14.85 -11.68 0.41
C ARG A 36 14.89 -10.23 0.91
N ALA A 37 16.00 -9.53 0.71
CA ALA A 37 16.12 -8.12 1.06
C ALA A 37 15.10 -7.23 0.33
N MET A 38 14.84 -7.51 -0.96
CA MET A 38 13.83 -6.80 -1.74
C MET A 38 12.40 -7.04 -1.22
N LEU A 39 12.08 -8.29 -0.85
CA LEU A 39 10.78 -8.63 -0.25
C LEU A 39 10.59 -7.95 1.11
N ASP A 40 11.63 -7.94 1.94
CA ASP A 40 11.62 -7.30 3.25
C ASP A 40 11.42 -5.78 3.12
N ALA A 41 12.15 -5.14 2.20
CA ALA A 41 12.02 -3.71 1.93
C ALA A 41 10.60 -3.36 1.45
N SER A 42 10.06 -4.12 0.48
CA SER A 42 8.70 -3.89 -0.02
C SER A 42 7.65 -4.09 1.07
N SER A 43 7.83 -5.08 1.95
CA SER A 43 6.90 -5.35 3.05
C SER A 43 6.93 -4.23 4.09
N ARG A 44 8.12 -3.70 4.42
CA ARG A 44 8.28 -2.55 5.31
C ARG A 44 7.62 -1.30 4.75
N THR A 45 7.91 -0.95 3.50
CA THR A 45 7.29 0.21 2.84
C THR A 45 5.76 0.07 2.79
N HIS A 46 5.24 -1.11 2.48
CA HIS A 46 3.81 -1.33 2.47
C HIS A 46 3.17 -1.13 3.85
N ARG A 47 3.83 -1.63 4.91
CA ARG A 47 3.39 -1.44 6.29
C ARG A 47 3.40 0.04 6.69
N GLU A 48 4.49 0.75 6.42
CA GLU A 48 4.62 2.18 6.76
C GLU A 48 3.60 3.03 6.00
N MET A 49 3.37 2.74 4.72
CA MET A 49 2.34 3.40 3.91
C MET A 49 0.93 3.10 4.43
N LYS A 50 0.67 1.86 4.88
CA LYS A 50 -0.60 1.50 5.51
C LYS A 50 -0.81 2.25 6.82
N GLU A 51 0.19 2.29 7.69
CA GLU A 51 0.14 3.06 8.94
C GLU A 51 -0.10 4.55 8.68
N THR A 52 0.60 5.12 7.69
CA THR A 52 0.40 6.51 7.26
C THR A 52 -1.00 6.75 6.69
N ALA A 53 -1.53 5.83 5.87
CA ALA A 53 -2.88 5.93 5.33
C ALA A 53 -3.95 5.84 6.43
N VAL A 54 -3.73 5.05 7.49
CA VAL A 54 -4.62 5.03 8.67
C VAL A 54 -4.61 6.39 9.37
N VAL A 55 -3.45 7.03 9.49
CA VAL A 55 -3.32 8.36 10.11
C VAL A 55 -3.90 9.47 9.25
N CYS A 56 -3.72 9.44 7.92
CA CYS A 56 -4.12 10.50 6.99
C CYS A 56 -5.49 10.29 6.31
N CYS A 57 -6.13 9.15 6.48
CA CYS A 57 -7.48 8.89 5.94
C CYS A 57 -8.46 8.37 7.00
N GLY A 58 -7.98 7.98 8.19
CA GLY A 58 -8.83 7.60 9.33
C GLY A 58 -9.63 8.78 9.92
N PRO A 59 -8.98 9.91 10.24
CA PRO A 59 -9.68 11.12 10.70
C PRO A 59 -10.62 11.72 9.66
N GLU A 60 -10.24 11.66 8.39
CA GLU A 60 -10.98 12.22 7.26
C GLU A 60 -12.20 11.36 6.93
N ALA A 61 -12.10 10.04 7.04
CA ALA A 61 -13.24 9.14 6.91
C ALA A 61 -14.24 9.31 8.06
N ASP A 62 -13.77 9.47 9.31
CA ASP A 62 -14.60 9.79 10.47
C ASP A 62 -15.27 11.17 10.33
N LEU A 63 -14.54 12.17 9.86
CA LEU A 63 -15.07 13.51 9.60
C LEU A 63 -16.13 13.49 8.50
N ALA A 64 -15.88 12.80 7.39
CA ALA A 64 -16.85 12.64 6.31
C ALA A 64 -18.12 11.94 6.81
N HIS A 65 -17.98 10.89 7.64
CA HIS A 65 -19.11 10.19 8.26
C HIS A 65 -19.94 11.12 9.17
N LYS A 66 -19.27 11.92 10.03
CA LYS A 66 -19.93 12.90 10.90
C LYS A 66 -20.66 13.99 10.12
N ILE A 67 -20.07 14.50 9.04
CA ILE A 67 -20.71 15.49 8.17
C ILE A 67 -21.96 14.90 7.51
N GLN A 68 -21.88 13.67 7.01
CA GLN A 68 -23.01 12.98 6.41
C GLN A 68 -24.17 12.80 7.41
N GLU A 69 -23.89 12.36 8.64
CA GLU A 69 -24.93 12.25 9.68
C GLU A 69 -25.63 13.59 9.96
N GLN A 70 -24.87 14.70 10.03
CA GLN A 70 -25.45 16.02 10.26
C GLN A 70 -26.30 16.49 9.09
N MET A 71 -25.88 16.20 7.86
CA MET A 71 -26.65 16.51 6.65
C MET A 71 -27.97 15.73 6.60
N ASP A 72 -27.94 14.44 6.94
CA ASP A 72 -29.14 13.60 6.98
C ASP A 72 -30.12 14.05 8.07
N LYS A 73 -29.63 14.42 9.26
CA LYS A 73 -30.44 15.02 10.33
C LYS A 73 -31.11 16.33 9.88
N LYS A 74 -30.36 17.23 9.25
CA LYS A 74 -30.91 18.49 8.72
C LYS A 74 -31.94 18.28 7.62
N ARG A 75 -31.68 17.33 6.72
CA ARG A 75 -32.62 16.94 5.66
C ARG A 75 -33.93 16.40 6.25
N ALA A 76 -33.84 15.53 7.26
CA ALA A 76 -35.02 14.99 7.94
C ALA A 76 -35.85 16.09 8.62
N MET A 77 -35.20 17.03 9.32
CA MET A 77 -35.88 18.19 9.91
C MET A 77 -36.54 19.08 8.86
N LEU A 78 -35.87 19.34 7.73
CA LEU A 78 -36.44 20.13 6.64
C LEU A 78 -37.69 19.46 6.07
N ILE A 79 -37.63 18.15 5.82
CA ILE A 79 -38.80 17.39 5.34
C ILE A 79 -39.94 17.47 6.36
N ALA A 80 -39.66 17.24 7.65
CA ALA A 80 -40.68 17.31 8.70
C ALA A 80 -41.34 18.71 8.78
N ASN A 81 -40.55 19.78 8.70
CA ASN A 81 -41.07 21.16 8.70
C ASN A 81 -41.94 21.44 7.47
N LEU A 82 -41.47 21.05 6.28
CA LEU A 82 -42.24 21.23 5.05
C LEU A 82 -43.54 20.41 5.06
N SER A 83 -43.52 19.20 5.64
CA SER A 83 -44.72 18.39 5.83
C SER A 83 -45.70 18.99 6.84
N ALA A 84 -45.21 19.65 7.90
CA ALA A 84 -46.06 20.30 8.90
C ALA A 84 -46.66 21.63 8.45
N MET A 85 -46.10 22.25 7.40
CA MET A 85 -46.62 23.47 6.77
C MET A 85 -47.72 23.21 5.73
N ARG A 86 -48.06 21.94 5.49
CA ARG A 86 -49.05 21.49 4.51
C ARG A 86 -50.33 21.07 5.22
#